data_AF-A0A0G0CAR0-F1
#
_entry.id   AF-A0A0G0CAR0-F1
#
_cell.length_a   1.000
_cell.length_b   1.000
_cell.length_c   1.000
_cell.angle_alpha   90.00
_cell.angle_beta   90.00
_cell.angle_gamma   90.00
#
_symmetry.space_group_name_H-M   'P 1'
#
loop_
_entity.id
_entity.type
_entity.pdbx_description
1 polymer ?
#
loop_
_entity_poly.entity_id
_entity_poly.type
_entity_poly.pdbx_seq_one_letter_code
_entity_poly.pdbx_strand_id
1 'polypeptide(L)' 'MTDECTKKCLIKDIEKNTCACDVPKSAEQKVEDLKKSIQALGYKIEETPEGDIKISE' A
#
# COMPACT_ATOMS: atom_id res chain seq x y z
N MET A 1 4.29 -9.14 -9.32
CA MET A 1 3.39 -10.30 -9.19
C MET A 1 2.07 -9.81 -8.63
N THR A 2 1.11 -9.45 -9.49
CA THR A 2 -0.20 -8.87 -9.12
C THR A 2 -1.38 -9.59 -9.77
N ASP A 3 -1.12 -10.69 -10.50
CA ASP A 3 -2.11 -11.31 -11.39
C ASP A 3 -2.89 -12.47 -10.74
N GLU A 4 -2.36 -13.11 -9.69
CA GLU A 4 -2.98 -14.32 -9.14
C GLU A 4 -4.16 -14.04 -8.19
N CYS A 5 -4.14 -12.97 -7.38
CA CYS A 5 -5.28 -12.60 -6.50
C CYS A 5 -6.49 -12.17 -7.33
N THR A 6 -6.24 -11.34 -8.36
CA THR A 6 -7.26 -10.85 -9.28
C THR A 6 -7.89 -11.99 -10.09
N LYS A 7 -7.08 -12.94 -10.61
CA LYS A 7 -7.61 -14.13 -11.32
C LYS A 7 -8.41 -15.06 -10.43
N LYS A 8 -8.02 -15.25 -9.17
CA LYS A 8 -8.79 -16.08 -8.22
C LYS A 8 -10.10 -15.41 -7.77
N CYS A 9 -10.15 -14.08 -7.66
CA CYS A 9 -11.39 -13.37 -7.30
C CYS A 9 -12.46 -13.36 -8.40
N LEU A 10 -12.08 -13.51 -9.68
CA LEU A 10 -13.05 -13.47 -10.78
C LEU A 10 -14.03 -14.65 -10.84
N ILE A 11 -13.75 -15.76 -10.13
CA ILE A 11 -14.45 -17.04 -10.39
C ILE A 11 -15.40 -17.48 -9.25
N LYS A 12 -15.33 -16.91 -8.04
CA LYS A 12 -16.08 -17.48 -6.89
C LYS A 12 -16.92 -16.54 -6.02
N ASP A 13 -16.84 -15.22 -6.14
CA ASP A 13 -17.46 -14.32 -5.15
C ASP A 13 -18.45 -13.30 -5.74
N ILE A 14 -19.35 -13.76 -6.62
CA ILE A 14 -20.56 -12.99 -6.97
C ILE A 14 -21.58 -12.98 -5.80
N GLU A 15 -21.48 -13.91 -4.85
CA GLU A 15 -22.44 -14.02 -3.74
C GLU A 15 -21.99 -13.45 -2.39
N LYS A 16 -20.71 -13.07 -2.21
CA LYS A 16 -20.23 -12.44 -0.95
C LYS A 16 -19.24 -11.34 -1.26
N ASN A 17 -19.76 -10.12 -1.30
CA ASN A 17 -19.14 -8.84 -1.60
C ASN A 17 -17.97 -8.42 -0.67
N THR A 18 -16.93 -9.24 -0.53
CA THR A 18 -15.66 -8.84 0.09
C THR A 18 -14.52 -9.63 -0.56
N CYS A 19 -14.20 -9.35 -1.82
CA CYS A 19 -12.85 -9.60 -2.33
C CYS A 19 -11.92 -8.55 -1.67
N ALA A 20 -11.68 -8.71 -0.37
CA ALA A 20 -10.54 -8.06 0.27
C ALA A 20 -9.31 -8.87 -0.16
N CYS A 21 -8.79 -8.55 -1.35
CA CYS A 21 -7.39 -8.82 -1.67
C CYS A 21 -6.53 -7.92 -0.76
N ASP A 22 -6.67 -8.08 0.56
CA ASP A 22 -5.70 -7.62 1.54
C ASP A 22 -4.52 -8.58 1.38
N VAL A 23 -3.79 -8.38 0.29
CA VAL A 23 -2.48 -9.01 0.12
C VAL A 23 -1.71 -8.54 1.35
N PRO A 24 -1.27 -9.44 2.25
CA PRO A 24 -0.54 -9.03 3.43
C PRO A 24 0.75 -8.35 2.94
N LYS A 25 0.70 -7.02 2.86
CA LYS A 25 1.84 -6.19 2.49
C LYS A 25 2.84 -6.31 3.62
N SER A 26 4.10 -6.62 3.29
CA SER A 26 5.19 -6.53 4.26
C SER A 26 5.24 -5.12 4.85
N ALA A 27 5.77 -4.97 6.07
CA ALA A 27 5.89 -3.67 6.72
C ALA A 27 6.57 -2.63 5.81
N GLU A 28 7.61 -3.05 5.08
CA GLU A 28 8.33 -2.24 4.10
C GLU A 28 7.41 -1.71 2.97
N GLN A 29 6.55 -2.58 2.42
CA GLN A 29 5.61 -2.17 1.37
C GLN A 29 4.53 -1.21 1.88
N LYS A 30 4.10 -1.34 3.15
CA LYS A 30 3.17 -0.40 3.78
C LYS A 30 3.81 0.96 3.98
N VAL A 31 5.09 0.99 4.37
CA VAL A 31 5.87 2.23 4.52
C VAL A 31 6.02 2.92 3.15
N GLU A 32 6.31 2.19 2.08
CA GLU A 32 6.38 2.77 0.73
C GLU A 32 5.04 3.35 0.26
N ASP A 33 3.93 2.65 0.51
CA ASP A 33 2.58 3.10 0.16
C ASP A 33 2.21 4.39 0.90
N LEU A 34 2.57 4.46 2.18
CA LEU A 34 2.43 5.66 3.01
C LEU A 34 3.30 6.81 2.48
N LYS A 35 4.58 6.55 2.15
CA LYS A 35 5.48 7.54 1.55
C LYS A 35 4.90 8.11 0.24
N LYS A 36 4.30 7.28 -0.61
CA LYS A 36 3.63 7.73 -1.84
C LYS A 36 2.41 8.59 -1.57
N SER A 37 1.60 8.19 -0.60
CA SER A 37 0.37 8.92 -0.24
C SER A 37 0.68 10.32 0.30
N ILE A 38 1.69 10.44 1.16
CA ILE A 38 2.15 11.72 1.71
C ILE A 38 2.69 12.64 0.59
N GLN A 39 3.48 12.12 -0.35
CA GLN A 39 3.91 12.88 -1.53
C GLN A 39 2.76 13.32 -2.42
N ALA A 40 1.74 12.47 -2.61
CA ALA A 40 0.55 12.81 -3.39
C ALA A 40 -0.28 13.92 -2.75
N LEU A 41 -0.23 14.05 -1.42
CA LEU A 41 -0.82 15.16 -0.68
C LEU A 41 0.00 16.46 -0.76
N GLY A 42 1.16 16.43 -1.43
CA GLY A 42 2.03 17.58 -1.62
C GLY A 42 3.11 17.74 -0.55
N TYR A 43 3.14 16.86 0.45
CA TYR A 43 4.13 16.93 1.51
C TYR A 43 5.46 16.30 1.06
N LYS A 44 6.57 16.92 1.47
CA LYS A 44 7.91 16.38 1.29
C LYS A 44 8.24 15.38 2.38
N ILE A 45 8.99 14.35 2.00
CA ILE A 45 9.44 13.29 2.90
C ILE A 45 10.95 13.27 2.87
N GLU A 46 11.57 13.43 4.03
CA GLU A 46 13.02 13.38 4.20
C GLU A 46 13.36 12.35 5.27
N GLU A 47 14.33 11.49 4.99
CA GLU A 47 14.84 10.53 5.95
C GLU A 47 16.07 11.14 6.63
N THR A 48 16.03 11.26 7.95
CA THR A 48 17.15 11.79 8.73
C THR A 48 18.27 10.75 8.77
N PRO A 49 19.53 11.15 9.02
CA PRO A 49 20.64 10.21 9.21
C PRO A 49 20.44 9.26 10.41
N GLU A 50 19.50 9.56 11.31
CA GLU A 50 19.12 8.72 12.45
C GLU A 50 18.05 7.68 12.09
N GLY A 51 17.48 7.75 10.88
CA GLY A 51 16.44 6.84 10.38
C GLY A 51 15.01 7.32 10.63
N ASP A 52 14.81 8.54 11.13
CA ASP A 52 13.49 9.14 11.30
C ASP A 52 12.94 9.67 9.98
N ILE A 53 11.62 9.59 9.80
CA ILE A 53 10.93 10.18 8.67
C ILE A 53 10.38 11.55 9.07
N LYS A 54 10.88 12.62 8.44
CA LYS A 54 10.31 13.96 8.52
C LYS A 54 9.34 14.20 7.37
N ILE A 55 8.20 14.78 7.70
CA ILE A 55 7.17 15.19 6.75
C ILE A 55 7.02 16.71 6.88
N SER A 56 7.14 17.42 5.76
CA SER A 56 7.09 18.89 5.70
C SER A 56 6.10 19.33 4.61
N GLU A 57 5.40 20.44 4.83
CA GLU A 57 4.52 21.09 3.83
C GLU A 57 5.30 21.74 2.67
#